data_AF-M2M9U6-F1
#
_entry.id   AF-M2M9U6-F1
#
_cell.length_a   1.000
_cell.length_b   1.000
_cell.length_c   1.000
_cell.angle_alpha   90.00
_cell.angle_beta   90.00
_cell.angle_gamma   90.00
#
_symmetry.space_group_name_H-M   'P 1'
#
loop_
_entity.id
_entity.type
_entity.pdbx_description
1 polymer ?
#
loop_
_entity_poly.entity_id
_entity_poly.type
_entity_poly.pdbx_seq_one_letter_code
_entity_poly.pdbx_strand_id
1 'polypeptide(L)'
;RHFHASPTSFATKDPYKVLGVESGASAGEIKKAYYGLAKKYHPDTNKDPKAKERFADAQSAYELLSDDKKKAAWDQYGAAAFDQGAGFDPSGGAGAGPGNPFAGAGGFGGFGGGASGGFGAEFNFEDLFSAFGGGGARRGRGGRSAPFQEEVMVGENIEVQTNISFMDAAKGVQKDIVITPLVQCKTCTGSGLKKGISRSSCKSCDGTGTKVHFMQGGFQMASTCSTCGGTGVQIPKGGECGTCRGNGAVRERRTVTVDIPGGVEDGMRLRVMGEGDYPPTGQAANPKASTQKGDLYVFIRVSPDSKFSRNGSDVLYTASIPLTTAVLGGEISVPTLEGEVKVKVATGTGTGDKITLPGMGMKKLSSRRGNNGDLRVEFKVQMPKYLSVNQRTIVEMLADEMGDKSAKRVMNLNQFKQEPPSSSPKQGQNADEHKNEGFLKNMWHSMTGQH
;
A
#
# COMPACT_ATOMS: atom_id res chain seq x y z
N ARG A 1 -35.85 -47.30 50.46
CA ARG A 1 -35.16 -46.00 50.25
C ARG A 1 -34.34 -46.13 48.98
N HIS A 2 -34.82 -45.56 47.86
CA HIS A 2 -34.10 -45.55 46.59
C HIS A 2 -33.13 -44.37 46.59
N PHE A 3 -31.85 -44.63 46.38
CA PHE A 3 -30.84 -43.60 46.19
C PHE A 3 -30.95 -43.09 44.75
N HIS A 4 -31.36 -41.83 44.58
CA HIS A 4 -31.25 -41.12 43.31
C HIS A 4 -29.77 -40.72 43.12
N ALA A 5 -29.12 -41.26 42.10
CA ALA A 5 -27.87 -40.72 41.58
C ALA A 5 -28.19 -39.45 40.77
N SER A 6 -27.55 -38.33 41.12
CA SER A 6 -27.60 -37.09 40.35
C SER A 6 -27.08 -37.34 38.93
N PRO A 7 -27.70 -36.80 37.86
CA PRO A 7 -27.12 -36.88 36.53
C PRO A 7 -25.84 -36.05 36.50
N THR A 8 -24.75 -36.65 36.02
CA THR A 8 -23.44 -36.03 35.83
C THR A 8 -23.48 -35.03 34.68
N SER A 9 -24.04 -33.84 34.92
CA SER A 9 -24.17 -32.78 33.92
C SER A 9 -22.90 -31.94 33.68
N PHE A 10 -21.73 -32.43 34.09
CA PHE A 10 -20.41 -31.87 33.76
C PHE A 10 -19.40 -32.96 33.36
N ALA A 11 -19.85 -33.99 32.67
CA ALA A 11 -18.92 -34.95 32.05
C ALA A 11 -18.29 -34.31 30.81
N THR A 12 -16.97 -34.11 30.82
CA THR A 12 -16.19 -33.73 29.63
C THR A 12 -16.52 -34.71 28.50
N LYS A 13 -17.02 -34.18 27.37
CA LYS A 13 -17.42 -35.01 26.22
C LYS A 13 -16.20 -35.76 25.70
N ASP A 14 -16.38 -37.03 25.38
CA ASP A 14 -15.34 -37.89 24.82
C ASP A 14 -14.86 -37.33 23.45
N PRO A 15 -13.60 -36.88 23.33
CA PRO A 15 -13.09 -36.15 22.17
C PRO A 15 -13.06 -37.03 20.91
N TYR A 16 -12.89 -38.35 21.06
CA TYR A 16 -12.98 -39.30 19.94
C TYR A 16 -14.40 -39.36 19.37
N LYS A 17 -15.42 -39.39 20.25
CA LYS A 17 -16.83 -39.38 19.84
C LYS A 17 -17.26 -38.04 19.26
N VAL A 18 -16.68 -36.92 19.72
CA VAL A 18 -16.96 -35.59 19.18
C VAL A 18 -16.40 -35.43 17.76
N LEU A 19 -15.20 -35.94 17.50
CA LEU A 19 -14.60 -35.94 16.16
C LEU A 19 -15.12 -37.07 15.27
N GLY A 20 -15.82 -38.06 15.83
CA GLY A 20 -16.37 -39.20 15.09
C GLY A 20 -15.30 -40.20 14.63
N VAL A 21 -14.23 -40.35 15.41
CA VAL A 21 -13.09 -41.23 15.13
C VAL A 21 -12.95 -42.28 16.23
N GLU A 22 -12.30 -43.41 15.93
CA GLU A 22 -12.05 -44.46 16.93
C GLU A 22 -10.92 -44.06 17.91
N SER A 23 -10.93 -44.64 19.11
CA SER A 23 -9.96 -44.35 20.20
C SER A 23 -8.51 -44.78 19.93
N GLY A 24 -8.22 -45.30 18.73
CA GLY A 24 -6.88 -45.62 18.24
C GLY A 24 -6.48 -44.82 16.99
N ALA A 25 -7.28 -43.83 16.58
CA ALA A 25 -7.07 -43.10 15.33
C ALA A 25 -5.69 -42.42 15.27
N SER A 26 -5.09 -42.48 14.08
CA SER A 26 -3.81 -41.82 13.79
C SER A 26 -3.97 -40.29 13.77
N ALA A 27 -2.88 -39.55 13.99
CA ALA A 27 -2.90 -38.07 13.93
C ALA A 27 -3.42 -37.54 12.58
N GLY A 28 -3.18 -38.28 11.49
CA GLY A 28 -3.70 -37.95 10.16
C GLY A 28 -5.22 -38.09 10.05
N GLU A 29 -5.80 -39.12 10.66
CA GLU A 29 -7.26 -39.35 10.68
C GLU A 29 -7.99 -38.34 11.57
N ILE A 30 -7.41 -38.02 12.73
CA ILE A 30 -7.92 -37.00 13.66
C ILE A 30 -7.93 -35.63 12.98
N LYS A 31 -6.85 -35.28 12.29
CA LYS A 31 -6.76 -34.03 11.50
C LYS A 31 -7.81 -34.01 10.39
N LYS A 32 -7.95 -35.09 9.63
CA LYS A 32 -8.93 -35.19 8.53
C LYS A 32 -10.37 -35.07 9.02
N ALA A 33 -10.71 -35.70 10.13
CA ALA A 33 -12.03 -35.61 10.75
C ALA A 33 -12.34 -34.20 11.26
N TYR A 34 -11.37 -33.53 11.89
CA TYR A 34 -11.50 -32.14 12.32
C TYR A 34 -11.76 -31.20 11.13
N TYR A 35 -10.97 -31.26 10.06
CA TYR A 35 -11.20 -30.40 8.89
C TYR A 35 -12.56 -30.66 8.21
N GLY A 36 -13.03 -31.92 8.20
CA GLY A 36 -14.36 -32.28 7.71
C GLY A 36 -15.48 -31.65 8.52
N LEU A 37 -15.38 -31.68 9.86
CA LEU A 37 -16.35 -31.08 10.77
C LEU A 37 -16.27 -29.55 10.78
N ALA A 38 -15.06 -28.98 10.75
CA ALA A 38 -14.82 -27.55 10.70
C ALA A 38 -15.45 -26.93 9.45
N LYS A 39 -15.32 -27.57 8.27
CA LYS A 39 -15.97 -27.11 7.03
C LYS A 39 -17.50 -27.23 7.08
N LYS A 40 -18.04 -28.20 7.82
CA LYS A 40 -19.49 -28.45 7.94
C LYS A 40 -20.19 -27.52 8.94
N TYR A 41 -19.47 -27.10 9.98
CA TYR A 41 -19.99 -26.28 11.08
C TYR A 41 -19.35 -24.88 11.14
N HIS A 42 -18.67 -24.45 10.08
CA HIS A 42 -18.08 -23.12 10.01
C HIS A 42 -19.18 -22.04 10.11
N PRO A 43 -19.00 -21.00 10.95
CA PRO A 43 -20.02 -19.98 11.20
C PRO A 43 -20.47 -19.20 9.95
N ASP A 44 -19.59 -19.07 8.94
CA ASP A 44 -19.95 -18.42 7.68
C ASP A 44 -20.74 -19.30 6.71
N THR A 45 -20.56 -20.63 6.76
CA THR A 45 -21.19 -21.54 5.79
C THR A 45 -22.44 -22.21 6.35
N ASN A 46 -22.61 -22.26 7.68
CA ASN A 46 -23.75 -22.85 8.34
C ASN A 46 -24.36 -21.87 9.36
N LYS A 47 -25.62 -21.49 9.14
CA LYS A 47 -26.36 -20.48 9.93
C LYS A 47 -27.14 -21.07 11.11
N ASP A 48 -26.99 -22.36 11.39
CA ASP A 48 -27.67 -23.01 12.51
C ASP A 48 -27.09 -22.54 13.87
N PRO A 49 -27.94 -22.19 14.86
CA PRO A 49 -27.46 -21.77 16.18
C PRO A 49 -26.69 -22.87 16.92
N LYS A 50 -26.96 -24.15 16.61
CA LYS A 50 -26.24 -25.32 17.16
C LYS A 50 -24.92 -25.61 16.45
N ALA A 51 -24.65 -25.01 15.29
CA ALA A 51 -23.39 -25.23 14.56
C ALA A 51 -22.20 -24.63 15.31
N LYS A 52 -22.39 -23.46 15.95
CA LYS A 52 -21.37 -22.80 16.78
C LYS A 52 -20.94 -23.67 17.97
N GLU A 53 -21.88 -24.32 18.65
CA GLU A 53 -21.60 -25.23 19.76
C GLU A 53 -20.84 -26.47 19.29
N ARG A 54 -21.26 -27.06 18.16
CA ARG A 54 -20.59 -28.24 17.58
C ARG A 54 -19.19 -27.93 17.04
N PHE A 55 -18.99 -26.72 16.54
CA PHE A 55 -17.68 -26.24 16.11
C PHE A 55 -16.73 -26.04 17.30
N ALA A 56 -17.22 -25.44 18.39
CA ALA A 56 -16.44 -25.28 19.62
C ALA A 56 -16.07 -26.63 20.25
N ASP A 57 -17.01 -27.59 20.28
CA ASP A 57 -16.76 -28.96 20.73
C ASP A 57 -15.68 -29.66 19.85
N ALA A 58 -15.76 -29.51 18.53
CA ALA A 58 -14.79 -30.12 17.62
C ALA A 58 -13.39 -29.51 17.76
N GLN A 59 -13.30 -28.21 18.05
CA GLN A 59 -12.04 -27.53 18.28
C GLN A 59 -11.36 -27.96 19.59
N SER A 60 -12.12 -28.07 20.69
CA SER A 60 -11.57 -28.54 21.97
C SER A 60 -11.14 -30.01 21.91
N ALA A 61 -11.89 -30.85 21.18
CA ALA A 61 -11.51 -32.24 20.94
C ALA A 61 -10.23 -32.36 20.10
N TYR A 62 -10.05 -31.51 19.08
CA TYR A 62 -8.84 -31.49 18.27
C TYR A 62 -7.61 -31.01 19.06
N GLU A 63 -7.76 -30.02 19.93
CA GLU A 63 -6.65 -29.54 20.76
C GLU A 63 -6.12 -30.61 21.73
N LEU A 64 -7.02 -31.41 22.31
CA LEU A 64 -6.65 -32.53 23.18
C LEU A 64 -5.99 -33.68 22.42
N LEU A 65 -6.48 -33.99 21.22
CA LEU A 65 -6.04 -35.16 20.45
C LEU A 65 -4.91 -34.88 19.44
N SER A 66 -4.57 -33.61 19.19
CA SER A 66 -3.49 -33.22 18.27
C SER A 66 -2.11 -33.20 18.92
N ASP A 67 -2.04 -33.03 20.25
CA ASP A 67 -0.79 -33.12 21.02
C ASP A 67 -0.62 -34.53 21.59
N ASP A 68 0.48 -35.20 21.23
CA ASP A 68 0.77 -36.57 21.66
C ASP A 68 0.79 -36.74 23.20
N LYS A 69 1.20 -35.71 23.95
CA LYS A 69 1.23 -35.74 25.42
C LYS A 69 -0.17 -35.61 26.02
N LYS A 70 -0.98 -34.70 25.49
CA LYS A 70 -2.37 -34.50 25.95
C LYS A 70 -3.25 -35.70 25.58
N LYS A 71 -3.04 -36.27 24.38
CA LYS A 71 -3.67 -37.51 23.93
C LYS A 71 -3.32 -38.68 24.85
N ALA A 72 -2.03 -38.88 25.16
CA ALA A 72 -1.60 -39.92 26.07
C ALA A 72 -2.20 -39.76 27.48
N ALA A 73 -2.27 -38.53 27.99
CA ALA A 73 -2.91 -38.26 29.29
C ALA A 73 -4.41 -38.55 29.27
N TRP A 74 -5.11 -38.21 28.17
CA TRP A 74 -6.51 -38.56 27.98
C TRP A 74 -6.74 -40.08 27.87
N ASP A 75 -5.88 -40.77 27.12
CA ASP A 75 -5.99 -42.23 26.94
C ASP A 75 -5.68 -43.01 28.24
N GLN A 76 -4.84 -42.45 29.12
CA GLN A 76 -4.46 -43.08 30.39
C GLN A 76 -5.40 -42.76 31.56
N TYR A 77 -5.91 -41.53 31.64
CA TYR A 77 -6.63 -41.02 32.81
C TYR A 77 -8.04 -40.48 32.50
N GLY A 78 -8.41 -40.41 31.23
CA GLY A 78 -9.70 -39.89 30.77
C GLY A 78 -9.94 -38.43 31.16
N ALA A 79 -11.22 -38.07 31.33
CA ALA A 79 -11.63 -36.73 31.73
C ALA A 79 -11.07 -36.25 33.09
N ALA A 80 -10.58 -37.17 33.94
CA ALA A 80 -10.06 -36.86 35.27
C ALA A 80 -8.65 -36.23 35.25
N ALA A 81 -7.89 -36.38 34.17
CA ALA A 81 -6.56 -35.74 34.02
C ALA A 81 -6.63 -34.23 33.76
N PHE A 82 -7.82 -33.70 33.47
CA PHE A 82 -8.02 -32.31 33.07
C PHE A 82 -9.03 -31.58 33.97
N ASP A 83 -9.39 -32.18 35.12
CA ASP A 83 -10.27 -31.57 36.11
C ASP A 83 -9.46 -30.70 37.09
N GLN A 84 -9.85 -29.44 37.25
CA GLN A 84 -9.11 -28.39 37.97
C GLN A 84 -9.01 -28.62 39.50
N GLY A 85 -9.60 -29.71 40.02
CA GLY A 85 -9.56 -30.12 41.42
C GLY A 85 -8.71 -31.37 41.73
N ALA A 86 -8.22 -32.10 40.72
CA ALA A 86 -7.30 -33.21 40.91
C ALA A 86 -5.90 -32.71 40.52
N GLY A 87 -5.01 -32.55 41.50
CA GLY A 87 -3.65 -31.99 41.34
C GLY A 87 -2.70 -32.82 40.48
N PHE A 88 -3.09 -33.11 39.24
CA PHE A 88 -2.29 -33.77 38.22
C PHE A 88 -2.21 -32.83 37.01
N ASP A 89 -1.24 -31.91 37.06
CA ASP A 89 -0.81 -31.13 35.90
C ASP A 89 0.31 -31.92 35.20
N PRO A 90 0.10 -32.47 33.98
CA PRO A 90 1.17 -33.13 33.22
C PRO A 90 2.26 -32.15 32.74
N SER A 91 2.11 -30.85 32.99
CA SER A 91 3.09 -29.79 32.70
C SER A 91 3.71 -29.12 33.93
N GLY A 92 3.36 -29.52 35.15
CA GLY A 92 3.70 -28.77 36.37
C GLY A 92 4.55 -29.54 37.37
N GLY A 93 5.85 -29.24 37.41
CA GLY A 93 6.76 -29.71 38.45
C GLY A 93 6.36 -29.25 39.86
N ALA A 94 6.73 -30.07 40.84
CA ALA A 94 6.51 -29.90 42.27
C ALA A 94 6.75 -28.47 42.81
N GLY A 95 5.81 -27.97 43.62
CA GLY A 95 6.00 -26.73 44.37
C GLY A 95 4.76 -26.27 45.14
N ALA A 96 4.39 -26.99 46.19
CA ALA A 96 3.50 -26.46 47.23
C ALA A 96 4.24 -25.39 48.05
N GLY A 97 3.64 -24.20 48.20
CA GLY A 97 4.05 -23.21 49.19
C GLY A 97 3.18 -21.95 49.16
N PRO A 98 2.74 -21.41 50.31
CA PRO A 98 1.44 -20.75 50.44
C PRO A 98 1.51 -19.22 50.56
N GLY A 99 0.44 -18.56 50.14
CA GLY A 99 0.22 -17.11 50.33
C GLY A 99 0.05 -16.43 48.97
N ASN A 100 -1.01 -15.70 48.68
CA ASN A 100 -1.78 -14.85 49.57
C ASN A 100 -3.12 -14.43 48.91
N PRO A 101 -4.03 -13.78 49.66
CA PRO A 101 -5.44 -14.13 49.72
C PRO A 101 -6.30 -12.87 49.48
N PHE A 102 -6.73 -12.65 48.25
CA PHE A 102 -7.78 -11.70 47.92
C PHE A 102 -8.46 -12.21 46.67
N ALA A 103 -9.53 -12.99 46.85
CA ALA A 103 -10.90 -12.52 46.65
C ALA A 103 -11.27 -12.62 45.16
N GLY A 104 -12.07 -13.59 44.71
CA GLY A 104 -13.27 -14.10 45.35
C GLY A 104 -14.43 -13.12 45.13
N ALA A 105 -14.97 -13.07 43.91
CA ALA A 105 -16.33 -12.60 43.61
C ALA A 105 -16.72 -12.89 42.15
N GLY A 106 -17.74 -13.73 41.96
CA GLY A 106 -18.51 -13.86 40.72
C GLY A 106 -17.89 -14.81 39.69
N GLY A 107 -18.55 -15.86 39.21
CA GLY A 107 -19.98 -15.98 38.97
C GLY A 107 -20.19 -16.21 37.49
N PHE A 108 -20.72 -17.38 37.16
CA PHE A 108 -21.09 -17.83 35.83
C PHE A 108 -22.10 -16.88 35.15
N GLY A 109 -21.88 -16.54 33.88
CA GLY A 109 -22.92 -16.13 32.91
C GLY A 109 -23.06 -14.64 32.62
N GLY A 110 -23.13 -14.27 31.33
CA GLY A 110 -23.58 -12.93 30.92
C GLY A 110 -23.15 -12.50 29.52
N PHE A 111 -23.68 -13.14 28.48
CA PHE A 111 -23.69 -12.60 27.13
C PHE A 111 -24.69 -11.43 27.07
N GLY A 112 -24.25 -10.21 26.73
CA GLY A 112 -25.15 -9.18 26.18
C GLY A 112 -24.88 -7.72 26.56
N GLY A 113 -24.42 -6.94 25.58
CA GLY A 113 -24.60 -5.48 25.45
C GLY A 113 -23.42 -4.64 25.97
N GLY A 114 -22.74 -3.80 25.20
CA GLY A 114 -22.87 -3.32 23.83
C GLY A 114 -21.74 -2.31 23.55
N ALA A 115 -21.61 -1.92 22.26
CA ALA A 115 -20.67 -0.93 21.70
C ALA A 115 -19.29 -1.44 21.20
N SER A 116 -19.33 -1.81 19.91
CA SER A 116 -18.41 -1.41 18.83
C SER A 116 -16.91 -1.72 18.89
N GLY A 117 -16.47 -2.50 17.90
CA GLY A 117 -15.12 -2.36 17.34
C GLY A 117 -14.41 -3.69 17.13
N GLY A 118 -14.60 -4.30 15.97
CA GLY A 118 -13.92 -5.54 15.60
C GLY A 118 -12.41 -5.37 15.46
N PHE A 119 -11.67 -6.33 16.02
CA PHE A 119 -10.35 -6.71 15.57
C PHE A 119 -10.36 -8.22 15.35
N GLY A 120 -10.62 -8.60 14.11
CA GLY A 120 -10.12 -9.86 13.58
C GLY A 120 -8.63 -9.74 13.30
N ALA A 121 -7.98 -10.90 13.32
CA ALA A 121 -6.61 -11.20 12.90
C ALA A 121 -5.47 -10.95 13.93
N GLU A 122 -4.76 -12.05 14.18
CA GLU A 122 -3.30 -12.14 14.38
C GLU A 122 -2.69 -11.74 15.74
N PHE A 123 -3.13 -12.39 16.82
CA PHE A 123 -2.22 -12.64 17.95
C PHE A 123 -2.08 -14.15 18.16
N ASN A 124 -1.00 -14.72 17.62
CA ASN A 124 -0.58 -16.09 17.91
C ASN A 124 -0.04 -16.17 19.33
N PHE A 125 -0.78 -16.81 20.22
CA PHE A 125 -0.38 -17.08 21.61
C PHE A 125 0.83 -18.04 21.69
N GLU A 126 1.10 -18.78 20.61
CA GLU A 126 2.27 -19.65 20.42
C GLU A 126 3.62 -18.88 20.47
N ASP A 127 3.64 -17.65 19.94
CA ASP A 127 4.87 -16.85 19.83
C ASP A 127 5.19 -16.07 21.13
N LEU A 128 4.17 -15.90 21.99
CA LEU A 128 4.32 -15.34 23.32
C LEU A 128 4.82 -16.40 24.33
N PHE A 129 4.49 -17.68 24.12
CA PHE A 129 4.93 -18.79 24.98
C PHE A 129 6.32 -19.33 24.60
N SER A 130 6.71 -19.23 23.32
CA SER A 130 8.05 -19.58 22.84
C SER A 130 9.14 -18.63 23.38
N ALA A 131 8.80 -17.36 23.62
CA ALA A 131 9.71 -16.34 24.15
C ALA A 131 10.00 -16.46 25.66
N PHE A 132 9.21 -17.26 26.40
CA PHE A 132 9.32 -17.34 27.87
C PHE A 132 9.61 -18.75 28.41
N GLY A 133 9.36 -19.82 27.63
CA GLY A 133 9.49 -21.22 28.08
C GLY A 133 10.81 -21.94 27.77
N GLY A 134 11.88 -21.23 27.41
CA GLY A 134 13.13 -21.82 26.93
C GLY A 134 14.17 -22.10 28.02
N GLY A 135 13.99 -23.12 28.85
CA GLY A 135 14.96 -23.47 29.89
C GLY A 135 14.89 -24.88 30.46
N GLY A 136 15.51 -25.86 29.78
CA GLY A 136 16.09 -27.03 30.50
C GLY A 136 15.99 -28.42 29.85
N ALA A 137 17.11 -28.84 29.25
CA ALA A 137 17.68 -30.21 29.27
C ALA A 137 17.03 -31.28 28.33
N ARG A 138 17.70 -32.11 27.51
CA ARG A 138 19.09 -32.65 27.32
C ARG A 138 19.15 -33.11 25.83
N ARG A 139 20.23 -33.28 25.07
CA ARG A 139 21.60 -33.78 25.30
C ARG A 139 22.36 -33.65 23.95
N GLY A 140 23.55 -33.08 23.92
CA GLY A 140 24.38 -33.03 22.71
C GLY A 140 25.80 -32.55 23.02
N ARG A 141 26.72 -33.49 23.14
CA ARG A 141 28.14 -33.28 23.44
C ARG A 141 28.85 -32.72 22.21
N GLY A 142 29.12 -31.42 22.19
CA GLY A 142 30.00 -30.79 21.19
C GLY A 142 29.83 -29.27 21.11
N GLY A 143 30.87 -28.52 21.47
CA GLY A 143 31.00 -27.09 21.17
C GLY A 143 30.58 -26.15 22.28
N ARG A 144 31.55 -25.73 23.11
CA ARG A 144 31.46 -24.48 23.88
C ARG A 144 31.46 -23.32 22.89
N SER A 145 30.29 -22.78 22.56
CA SER A 145 30.15 -21.44 21.96
C SER A 145 29.18 -20.61 22.79
N ALA A 146 29.65 -19.44 23.16
CA ALA A 146 29.05 -18.46 24.06
C ALA A 146 27.71 -17.87 23.56
N PRO A 147 26.92 -17.20 24.42
CA PRO A 147 25.69 -16.48 24.06
C PRO A 147 26.01 -15.18 23.30
N PHE A 148 26.72 -15.29 22.18
CA PHE A 148 26.81 -14.22 21.18
C PHE A 148 25.62 -14.39 20.25
N GLN A 149 24.49 -13.75 20.57
CA GLN A 149 23.59 -13.35 19.50
C GLN A 149 24.44 -12.55 18.51
N GLU A 150 24.48 -12.99 17.26
CA GLU A 150 25.15 -12.26 16.20
C GLU A 150 24.34 -10.98 15.97
N GLU A 151 24.67 -9.92 16.70
CA GLU A 151 24.02 -8.61 16.59
C GLU A 151 24.21 -8.12 15.15
N VAL A 152 23.19 -8.28 14.32
CA VAL A 152 23.16 -7.69 12.99
C VAL A 152 22.80 -6.22 13.17
N MET A 153 23.77 -5.34 13.02
CA MET A 153 23.50 -3.91 13.02
C MET A 153 22.99 -3.50 11.65
N VAL A 154 21.79 -2.95 11.62
CA VAL A 154 21.16 -2.44 10.39
C VAL A 154 21.22 -0.92 10.45
N GLY A 155 21.63 -0.31 9.34
CA GLY A 155 21.64 1.14 9.20
C GLY A 155 20.23 1.71 9.00
N GLU A 156 20.08 3.00 9.25
CA GLU A 156 18.80 3.68 9.10
C GLU A 156 18.46 3.87 7.61
N ASN A 157 17.17 3.83 7.31
CA ASN A 157 16.68 4.09 5.96
C ASN A 157 16.63 5.59 5.70
N ILE A 158 17.01 6.00 4.49
CA ILE A 158 16.97 7.40 4.08
C ILE A 158 15.73 7.62 3.22
N GLU A 159 15.01 8.72 3.48
CA GLU A 159 13.82 9.09 2.72
C GLU A 159 14.07 10.41 1.97
N VAL A 160 13.86 10.40 0.65
CA VAL A 160 14.06 11.58 -0.19
C VAL A 160 12.84 11.78 -1.08
N GLN A 161 12.44 13.04 -1.24
CA GLN A 161 11.36 13.41 -2.16
C GLN A 161 11.95 13.90 -3.48
N THR A 162 11.48 13.34 -4.59
CA THR A 162 11.84 13.77 -5.95
C THR A 162 10.61 14.24 -6.71
N ASN A 163 10.65 15.48 -7.18
CA ASN A 163 9.62 16.02 -8.06
C ASN A 163 9.92 15.62 -9.51
N ILE A 164 8.94 15.09 -10.23
CA ILE A 164 9.05 14.63 -11.62
C ILE A 164 7.92 15.28 -12.43
N SER A 165 8.17 15.59 -13.70
CA SER A 165 7.12 16.12 -14.58
C SER A 165 6.13 15.02 -14.98
N PHE A 166 4.93 15.39 -15.40
CA PHE A 166 3.95 14.41 -15.89
C PHE A 166 4.46 13.60 -17.09
N MET A 167 5.19 14.25 -18.01
CA MET A 167 5.77 13.60 -19.19
C MET A 167 6.87 12.61 -18.83
N ASP A 168 7.74 12.96 -17.87
CA ASP A 168 8.79 12.07 -17.38
C ASP A 168 8.19 10.89 -16.61
N ALA A 169 7.12 11.11 -15.84
CA ALA A 169 6.39 10.05 -15.15
C ALA A 169 5.73 9.07 -16.13
N ALA A 170 5.34 9.53 -17.32
CA ALA A 170 4.77 8.68 -18.36
C ALA A 170 5.84 7.82 -19.06
N LYS A 171 6.96 8.42 -19.47
CA LYS A 171 8.02 7.76 -20.25
C LYS A 171 8.99 6.94 -19.39
N GLY A 172 9.17 7.35 -18.15
CA GLY A 172 10.28 6.90 -17.30
C GLY A 172 11.53 7.73 -17.57
N VAL A 173 12.29 8.00 -16.51
CA VAL A 173 13.51 8.82 -16.59
C VAL A 173 14.53 8.34 -15.57
N GLN A 174 15.81 8.38 -15.95
CA GLN A 174 16.90 8.23 -15.00
C GLN A 174 17.15 9.56 -14.32
N LYS A 175 17.07 9.59 -12.99
CA LYS A 175 17.25 10.81 -12.21
C LYS A 175 18.36 10.64 -11.18
N ASP A 176 19.26 11.61 -11.17
CA ASP A 176 20.34 11.69 -10.20
C ASP A 176 19.84 12.35 -8.92
N ILE A 177 19.85 11.59 -7.83
CA ILE A 177 19.42 12.04 -6.52
C ILE A 177 20.66 12.25 -5.66
N VAL A 178 20.82 13.47 -5.16
CA VAL A 178 21.90 13.80 -4.24
C VAL A 178 21.45 13.48 -2.82
N ILE A 179 22.17 12.58 -2.17
CA ILE A 179 21.94 12.17 -0.78
C ILE A 179 23.20 12.39 0.08
N THR A 180 23.02 12.44 1.39
CA THR A 180 24.12 12.58 2.36
C THR A 180 24.12 11.44 3.37
N PRO A 181 24.34 10.18 2.94
CA PRO A 181 24.34 9.02 3.82
C PRO A 181 25.55 9.02 4.76
N LEU A 182 25.37 8.35 5.90
CA LEU A 182 26.45 7.82 6.72
C LEU A 182 27.09 6.65 5.96
N VAL A 183 28.36 6.79 5.62
CA VAL A 183 29.15 5.74 4.96
C VAL A 183 30.14 5.15 5.94
N GLN A 184 30.52 3.89 5.71
CA GLN A 184 31.57 3.24 6.48
C GLN A 184 32.85 4.09 6.44
N CYS A 185 33.42 4.37 7.61
CA CYS A 185 34.60 5.21 7.68
C CYS A 185 35.80 4.51 7.02
N LYS A 186 36.40 5.14 6.01
CA LYS A 186 37.51 4.56 5.22
C LYS A 186 38.78 4.33 6.05
N THR A 187 38.99 5.07 7.15
CA THR A 187 40.21 4.98 7.98
C THR A 187 40.18 3.87 9.02
N CYS A 188 39.02 3.62 9.63
CA CYS A 188 38.84 2.60 10.68
C CYS A 188 37.97 1.42 10.22
N THR A 189 37.47 1.43 8.98
CA THR A 189 36.63 0.38 8.39
C THR A 189 35.47 -0.04 9.28
N GLY A 190 34.82 0.92 9.96
CA GLY A 190 33.71 0.65 10.89
C GLY A 190 34.10 0.37 12.34
N SER A 191 35.38 0.08 12.64
CA SER A 191 35.80 -0.26 14.00
C SER A 191 35.72 0.91 15.00
N GLY A 192 35.63 2.15 14.52
CA GLY A 192 35.64 3.36 15.36
C GLY A 192 36.99 3.67 16.03
N LEU A 193 38.02 2.85 15.78
CA LEU A 193 39.32 2.92 16.46
C LEU A 193 40.43 3.38 15.49
N LYS A 194 41.52 3.90 16.03
CA LYS A 194 42.76 4.11 15.27
C LYS A 194 43.37 2.75 14.90
N LYS A 195 44.10 2.71 13.78
CA LYS A 195 44.80 1.52 13.31
C LYS A 195 45.73 0.97 14.39
N GLY A 196 45.60 -0.31 14.73
CA GLY A 196 46.43 -1.01 15.70
C GLY A 196 45.96 -0.94 17.16
N ILE A 197 44.86 -0.24 17.45
CA ILE A 197 44.27 -0.19 18.80
C ILE A 197 43.06 -1.12 18.86
N SER A 198 43.04 -2.01 19.84
CA SER A 198 41.93 -2.91 20.12
C SER A 198 41.13 -2.48 21.36
N ARG A 199 39.89 -2.94 21.46
CA ARG A 199 39.06 -2.75 22.64
C ARG A 199 39.57 -3.66 23.77
N SER A 200 39.78 -3.10 24.95
CA SER A 200 40.13 -3.87 26.16
C SER A 200 38.88 -4.26 26.93
N SER A 201 38.89 -5.37 27.66
CA SER A 201 37.78 -5.71 28.56
C SER A 201 37.64 -4.65 29.65
N CYS A 202 36.39 -4.31 29.99
CA CYS A 202 36.10 -3.38 31.06
C CYS A 202 36.53 -3.99 32.40
N LYS A 203 37.57 -3.44 33.03
CA LYS A 203 38.06 -3.92 34.34
C LYS A 203 37.06 -3.79 35.49
N SER A 204 36.01 -2.97 35.30
CA SER A 204 35.01 -2.73 36.34
C SER A 204 33.84 -3.71 36.31
N CYS A 205 33.66 -4.45 35.21
CA CYS A 205 32.65 -5.50 35.10
C CYS A 205 33.23 -6.80 34.51
N ASP A 206 34.55 -6.92 34.41
CA ASP A 206 35.25 -8.06 33.82
C ASP A 206 34.69 -8.54 32.48
N GLY A 207 34.18 -7.61 31.65
CA GLY A 207 33.58 -7.94 30.35
C GLY A 207 32.07 -8.22 30.37
N THR A 208 31.43 -8.33 31.54
CA THR A 208 30.02 -8.72 31.65
C THR A 208 29.03 -7.58 31.35
N GLY A 209 29.51 -6.33 31.24
CA GLY A 209 28.67 -5.17 30.97
C GLY A 209 27.79 -4.71 32.13
N THR A 210 27.61 -5.52 33.18
CA THR A 210 26.77 -5.23 34.34
C THR A 210 27.54 -5.37 35.65
N LYS A 211 27.12 -4.63 36.67
CA LYS A 211 27.61 -4.74 38.05
C LYS A 211 26.47 -5.22 38.94
N VAL A 212 26.72 -6.28 39.69
CA VAL A 212 25.75 -6.83 40.66
C VAL A 212 25.97 -6.14 42.00
N HIS A 213 24.93 -5.48 42.52
CA HIS A 213 24.91 -4.90 43.85
C HIS A 213 24.16 -5.84 44.80
N PHE A 214 24.83 -6.24 45.88
CA PHE A 214 24.22 -7.01 46.95
C PHE A 214 23.57 -6.04 47.94
N MET A 215 22.24 -6.04 48.03
CA MET A 215 21.52 -5.28 49.05
C MET A 215 21.34 -6.12 50.31
N GLN A 216 21.35 -5.45 51.47
CA GLN A 216 21.17 -6.10 52.76
C GLN A 216 19.76 -6.71 52.82
N GLY A 217 19.68 -8.05 52.87
CA GLY A 217 18.41 -8.81 52.75
C GLY A 217 18.43 -9.94 51.71
N GLY A 218 19.57 -10.21 51.05
CA GLY A 218 19.72 -11.36 50.15
C GLY A 218 19.23 -11.12 48.71
N PHE A 219 18.80 -9.90 48.39
CA PHE A 219 18.39 -9.51 47.03
C PHE A 219 19.59 -8.96 46.24
N GLN A 220 19.76 -9.46 45.01
CA GLN A 220 20.79 -9.02 44.07
C GLN A 220 20.15 -8.13 43.00
N MET A 221 20.68 -6.92 42.80
CA MET A 221 20.24 -6.01 41.75
C MET A 221 21.39 -5.82 40.74
N ALA A 222 21.15 -6.21 39.49
CA ALA A 222 22.09 -5.95 38.40
C ALA A 222 21.84 -4.54 37.83
N SER A 223 22.90 -3.74 37.73
CA SER A 223 22.88 -2.43 37.08
C SER A 223 23.87 -2.40 35.91
N THR A 224 23.65 -1.54 34.91
CA THR A 224 24.61 -1.37 33.81
C THR A 224 25.91 -0.78 34.35
N CYS A 225 27.05 -1.31 33.91
CA CYS A 225 28.34 -0.82 34.38
C CYS A 225 28.58 0.61 33.87
N SER A 226 28.64 1.59 34.78
CA SER A 226 28.82 3.01 34.46
C SER A 226 30.09 3.34 33.68
N THR A 227 31.12 2.48 33.74
CA THR A 227 32.41 2.70 33.05
C THR A 227 32.42 2.24 31.59
N CYS A 228 31.57 1.29 31.21
CA CYS A 228 31.46 0.80 29.82
C CYS A 228 30.07 1.00 29.21
N GLY A 229 29.13 1.59 29.96
CA GLY A 229 27.76 1.83 29.51
C GLY A 229 27.00 0.56 29.14
N GLY A 230 27.38 -0.60 29.67
CA GLY A 230 26.77 -1.89 29.31
C GLY A 230 27.53 -2.70 28.25
N THR A 231 28.48 -2.12 27.53
CA THR A 231 29.15 -2.78 26.38
C THR A 231 30.17 -3.86 26.78
N GLY A 232 30.58 -3.93 28.05
CA GLY A 232 31.58 -4.88 28.54
C GLY A 232 33.02 -4.59 28.09
N VAL A 233 33.23 -3.68 27.14
CA VAL A 233 34.54 -3.30 26.62
C VAL A 233 34.82 -1.81 26.83
N GLN A 234 36.08 -1.45 26.98
CA GLN A 234 36.54 -0.07 27.08
C GLN A 234 37.50 0.24 25.94
N ILE A 235 37.28 1.40 25.33
CA ILE A 235 38.20 1.99 24.36
C ILE A 235 39.26 2.77 25.14
N PRO A 236 40.56 2.55 24.91
CA PRO A 236 41.61 3.32 25.57
C PRO A 236 41.51 4.80 25.20
N LYS A 237 41.78 5.68 26.18
CA LYS A 237 41.69 7.14 26.01
C LYS A 237 42.54 7.61 24.81
N GLY A 238 41.92 8.31 23.86
CA GLY A 238 42.58 8.78 22.63
C GLY A 238 42.72 7.73 21.52
N GLY A 239 42.19 6.52 21.72
CA GLY A 239 42.15 5.43 20.74
C GLY A 239 41.02 5.54 19.71
N GLU A 240 40.12 6.50 19.90
CA GLU A 240 39.04 6.81 18.97
C GLU A 240 39.58 7.32 17.62
N CYS A 241 38.94 6.91 16.55
CA CYS A 241 39.29 7.35 15.21
C CYS A 241 38.98 8.84 15.02
N GLY A 242 39.95 9.63 14.54
CA GLY A 242 39.78 11.09 14.41
C GLY A 242 38.78 11.53 13.34
N THR A 243 38.59 10.75 12.28
CA THR A 243 37.68 11.10 11.16
C THR A 243 36.21 10.81 11.48
N CYS A 244 35.91 9.73 12.20
CA CYS A 244 34.54 9.39 12.64
C CYS A 244 34.27 9.72 14.11
N ARG A 245 35.27 10.24 14.85
CA ARG A 245 35.21 10.51 16.30
C ARG A 245 34.65 9.35 17.11
N GLY A 246 35.08 8.12 16.77
CA GLY A 246 34.62 6.92 17.45
C GLY A 246 33.31 6.31 16.93
N ASN A 247 32.59 6.93 15.98
CA ASN A 247 31.28 6.43 15.51
C ASN A 247 31.37 5.28 14.49
N GLY A 248 32.50 5.08 13.82
CA GLY A 248 32.67 4.05 12.78
C GLY A 248 32.06 4.40 11.41
N ALA A 249 31.20 5.42 11.35
CA ALA A 249 30.61 5.95 10.12
C ALA A 249 30.89 7.46 9.98
N VAL A 250 30.88 7.98 8.74
CA VAL A 250 31.06 9.41 8.42
C VAL A 250 30.01 9.85 7.40
N ARG A 251 29.53 11.09 7.49
CA ARG A 251 28.61 11.64 6.48
C ARG A 251 29.40 12.00 5.21
N GLU A 252 28.97 11.47 4.07
CA GLU A 252 29.56 11.76 2.75
C GLU A 252 28.44 12.12 1.77
N ARG A 253 28.61 13.17 0.97
CA ARG A 253 27.66 13.52 -0.09
C ARG A 253 27.85 12.56 -1.27
N ARG A 254 26.79 11.89 -1.69
CA ARG A 254 26.78 10.96 -2.83
C ARG A 254 25.65 11.28 -3.80
N THR A 255 25.87 10.95 -5.06
CA THR A 255 24.84 11.02 -6.10
C THR A 255 24.47 9.60 -6.47
N VAL A 256 23.19 9.24 -6.31
CA VAL A 256 22.67 7.93 -6.69
C VAL A 256 21.77 8.13 -7.90
N THR A 257 22.10 7.49 -9.01
CA THR A 257 21.26 7.47 -10.20
C THR A 257 20.16 6.43 -10.01
N VAL A 258 18.92 6.89 -9.97
CA VAL A 258 17.74 6.04 -9.77
C VAL A 258 16.94 5.99 -11.06
N ASP A 259 16.71 4.78 -11.56
CA ASP A 259 15.87 4.56 -12.74
C ASP A 259 14.40 4.50 -12.32
N ILE A 260 13.64 5.49 -12.78
CA ILE A 260 12.24 5.65 -12.43
C ILE A 260 11.41 5.12 -13.59
N PRO A 261 10.72 3.98 -13.43
CA PRO A 261 9.98 3.37 -14.52
C PRO A 261 8.83 4.26 -14.98
N GLY A 262 8.51 4.20 -16.27
CA GLY A 262 7.32 4.87 -16.79
C GLY A 262 6.02 4.29 -16.21
N GLY A 263 5.06 5.16 -15.94
CA GLY A 263 3.76 4.83 -15.35
C GLY A 263 3.65 5.07 -13.84
N VAL A 264 4.69 5.60 -13.20
CA VAL A 264 4.72 5.87 -11.74
C VAL A 264 3.59 6.81 -11.31
N GLU A 265 2.95 6.48 -10.19
CA GLU A 265 1.87 7.28 -9.58
C GLU A 265 2.42 8.33 -8.63
N ASP A 266 1.63 9.38 -8.39
CA ASP A 266 1.96 10.36 -7.36
C ASP A 266 1.94 9.71 -5.98
N GLY A 267 2.98 9.96 -5.18
CA GLY A 267 3.15 9.33 -3.87
C GLY A 267 3.73 7.91 -3.91
N MET A 268 4.09 7.40 -5.08
CA MET A 268 4.73 6.08 -5.19
C MET A 268 6.11 6.08 -4.51
N ARG A 269 6.39 5.01 -3.75
CA ARG A 269 7.65 4.81 -3.04
C ARG A 269 8.52 3.82 -3.79
N LEU A 270 9.66 4.29 -4.30
CA LEU A 270 10.67 3.45 -4.94
C LEU A 270 11.77 3.11 -3.93
N ARG A 271 12.10 1.83 -3.79
CA ARG A 271 13.14 1.35 -2.88
C ARG A 271 14.41 1.04 -3.66
N VAL A 272 15.51 1.68 -3.29
CA VAL A 272 16.86 1.38 -3.76
C VAL A 272 17.60 0.70 -2.63
N MET A 273 17.94 -0.57 -2.84
CA MET A 273 18.53 -1.42 -1.80
C MET A 273 19.95 -0.99 -1.45
N GLY A 274 20.27 -0.89 -0.15
CA GLY A 274 21.64 -0.69 0.35
C GLY A 274 22.27 0.68 0.08
N GLU A 275 21.49 1.66 -0.37
CA GLU A 275 21.90 3.07 -0.56
C GLU A 275 21.47 3.99 0.60
N GLY A 276 21.01 3.42 1.71
CA GLY A 276 20.73 4.13 2.97
C GLY A 276 21.96 4.28 3.86
N ASP A 277 21.74 4.54 5.15
CA ASP A 277 22.82 4.79 6.09
C ASP A 277 23.59 3.52 6.46
N TYR A 278 24.88 3.67 6.75
CA TYR A 278 25.71 2.63 7.36
C TYR A 278 25.56 2.72 8.89
N PRO A 279 25.35 1.59 9.58
CA PRO A 279 25.14 1.59 11.02
C PRO A 279 26.38 2.13 11.77
N PRO A 280 26.17 2.91 12.85
CA PRO A 280 27.26 3.42 13.69
C PRO A 280 27.88 2.28 14.52
N THR A 281 28.81 1.56 13.89
CA THR A 281 29.48 0.35 14.40
C THR A 281 30.60 0.63 15.40
N GLY A 282 31.00 1.89 15.55
CA GLY A 282 32.13 2.27 16.37
C GLY A 282 31.95 2.02 17.87
N GLN A 283 30.70 2.00 18.37
CA GLN A 283 30.38 1.69 19.76
C GLN A 283 29.94 0.25 20.01
N ALA A 284 29.80 -0.57 18.96
CA ALA A 284 29.32 -1.93 19.09
C ALA A 284 30.29 -2.80 19.92
N ALA A 285 29.74 -3.57 20.86
CA ALA A 285 30.52 -4.46 21.72
C ALA A 285 31.26 -5.54 20.90
N ASN A 286 30.62 -6.02 19.82
CA ASN A 286 31.19 -7.03 18.94
C ASN A 286 31.84 -6.39 17.68
N PRO A 287 33.18 -6.47 17.52
CA PRO A 287 33.86 -5.98 16.31
C PRO A 287 33.59 -6.82 15.05
N LYS A 288 32.95 -7.98 15.17
CA LYS A 288 32.60 -8.89 14.06
C LYS A 288 31.10 -8.94 13.75
N ALA A 289 30.31 -8.06 14.35
CA ALA A 289 28.88 -7.95 14.04
C ALA A 289 28.66 -7.77 12.53
N SER A 290 27.73 -8.54 11.97
CA SER A 290 27.31 -8.37 10.57
C SER A 290 26.67 -6.98 10.42
N THR A 291 27.07 -6.24 9.38
CA THR A 291 26.58 -4.88 9.16
C THR A 291 25.79 -4.84 7.86
N GLN A 292 24.56 -4.36 7.95
CA GLN A 292 23.69 -4.15 6.81
C GLN A 292 23.42 -2.65 6.68
N LYS A 293 23.55 -2.12 5.45
CA LYS A 293 23.15 -0.75 5.17
C LYS A 293 21.64 -0.64 5.16
N GLY A 294 21.11 0.52 5.51
CA GLY A 294 19.72 0.84 5.25
C GLY A 294 19.43 0.94 3.76
N ASP A 295 18.15 1.07 3.44
CA ASP A 295 17.65 1.30 2.08
C ASP A 295 17.36 2.79 1.85
N LEU A 296 17.44 3.23 0.59
CA LEU A 296 16.98 4.55 0.16
C LEU A 296 15.56 4.44 -0.38
N TYR A 297 14.64 5.18 0.22
CA TYR A 297 13.28 5.32 -0.24
C TYR A 297 13.08 6.65 -0.93
N VAL A 298 12.78 6.58 -2.22
CA VAL A 298 12.50 7.74 -3.06
C VAL A 298 10.99 7.88 -3.18
N PHE A 299 10.45 8.96 -2.64
CA PHE A 299 9.06 9.35 -2.79
C PHE A 299 8.91 10.21 -4.04
N ILE A 300 8.17 9.69 -5.00
CA ILE A 300 7.93 10.38 -6.26
C ILE A 300 6.74 11.31 -6.09
N ARG A 301 6.94 12.60 -6.42
CA ARG A 301 5.86 13.57 -6.57
C ARG A 301 5.74 13.98 -8.03
N VAL A 302 4.59 13.73 -8.63
CA VAL A 302 4.33 14.10 -10.02
C VAL A 302 3.74 15.49 -10.07
N SER A 303 4.42 16.41 -10.74
CA SER A 303 3.91 17.77 -10.94
C SER A 303 2.73 17.74 -11.91
N PRO A 304 1.61 18.41 -11.59
CA PRO A 304 0.44 18.43 -12.46
C PRO A 304 0.75 19.16 -13.77
N ASP A 305 0.23 18.64 -14.89
CA ASP A 305 0.31 19.27 -16.19
C ASP A 305 -0.97 20.08 -16.47
N SER A 306 -0.86 21.17 -17.25
CA SER A 306 -2.01 21.99 -17.63
C SER A 306 -2.81 21.39 -18.79
N LYS A 307 -2.17 20.55 -19.61
CA LYS A 307 -2.76 19.91 -20.79
C LYS A 307 -3.35 18.55 -20.45
N PHE A 308 -2.67 17.80 -19.59
CA PHE A 308 -3.02 16.41 -19.28
C PHE A 308 -3.44 16.26 -17.82
N SER A 309 -4.54 15.54 -17.62
CA SER A 309 -4.99 15.11 -16.30
C SER A 309 -5.00 13.59 -16.23
N ARG A 310 -4.44 13.03 -15.15
CA ARG A 310 -4.40 11.58 -14.95
C ARG A 310 -5.69 11.11 -14.28
N ASN A 311 -6.30 10.05 -14.83
CA ASN A 311 -7.37 9.31 -14.18
C ASN A 311 -7.01 7.81 -14.15
N GLY A 312 -6.37 7.38 -13.06
CA GLY A 312 -5.83 6.03 -12.95
C GLY A 312 -4.73 5.78 -13.98
N SER A 313 -4.97 4.89 -14.93
CA SER A 313 -4.05 4.63 -16.06
C SER A 313 -4.40 5.42 -17.32
N ASP A 314 -5.62 5.96 -17.37
CA ASP A 314 -6.09 6.74 -18.51
C ASP A 314 -5.65 8.19 -18.36
N VAL A 315 -5.41 8.85 -19.48
CA VAL A 315 -5.07 10.27 -19.54
C VAL A 315 -6.25 11.02 -20.14
N LEU A 316 -6.63 12.12 -19.51
CA LEU A 316 -7.64 13.06 -19.99
C LEU A 316 -6.92 14.25 -20.61
N TYR A 317 -7.27 14.56 -21.86
CA TYR A 317 -6.79 15.76 -22.56
C TYR A 317 -8.00 16.57 -23.03
N THR A 318 -8.04 17.86 -22.71
CA THR A 318 -9.11 18.75 -23.18
C THR A 318 -8.68 19.45 -24.47
N ALA A 319 -9.14 18.93 -25.60
CA ALA A 319 -8.88 19.53 -26.91
C ALA A 319 -9.82 20.71 -27.14
N SER A 320 -9.24 21.91 -27.28
CA SER A 320 -10.00 23.09 -27.67
C SER A 320 -10.18 23.13 -29.19
N ILE A 321 -11.43 23.10 -29.66
CA ILE A 321 -11.76 23.15 -31.09
C ILE A 321 -12.56 24.42 -31.42
N PRO A 322 -12.33 25.06 -32.59
CA PRO A 322 -13.12 26.22 -32.99
C PRO A 322 -14.54 25.79 -33.40
N LEU A 323 -15.50 26.73 -33.27
CA LEU A 323 -16.91 26.49 -33.61
C LEU A 323 -17.11 25.94 -35.02
N THR A 324 -16.36 26.42 -36.00
CA THR A 324 -16.46 25.98 -37.40
C THR A 324 -16.11 24.51 -37.57
N THR A 325 -15.01 24.05 -36.95
CA THR A 325 -14.60 22.63 -36.98
C THR A 325 -15.56 21.74 -36.20
N ALA A 326 -16.14 22.24 -35.11
CA ALA A 326 -17.16 21.51 -34.34
C ALA A 326 -18.42 21.24 -35.18
N VAL A 327 -18.88 22.23 -35.95
CA VAL A 327 -20.09 22.12 -36.79
C VAL A 327 -19.82 21.32 -38.07
N LEU A 328 -18.78 21.70 -38.83
CA LEU A 328 -18.49 21.13 -40.15
C LEU A 328 -17.71 19.80 -40.09
N GLY A 329 -17.19 19.44 -38.92
CA GLY A 329 -16.20 18.37 -38.80
C GLY A 329 -14.83 18.79 -39.34
N GLY A 330 -13.84 17.94 -39.16
CA GLY A 330 -12.47 18.18 -39.64
C GLY A 330 -11.45 17.26 -39.00
N GLU A 331 -10.19 17.66 -39.06
CA GLU A 331 -9.08 16.96 -38.39
C GLU A 331 -8.33 17.93 -37.50
N ILE A 332 -7.99 17.49 -36.29
CA ILE A 332 -7.17 18.28 -35.35
C ILE A 332 -5.93 17.47 -34.94
N SER A 333 -4.82 18.14 -34.70
CA SER A 333 -3.63 17.52 -34.09
C SER A 333 -3.80 17.51 -32.57
N VAL A 334 -3.81 16.32 -31.98
CA VAL A 334 -3.85 16.14 -30.52
C VAL A 334 -2.48 15.70 -30.03
N PRO A 335 -1.85 16.43 -29.09
CA PRO A 335 -0.62 15.98 -28.45
C PRO A 335 -0.91 14.76 -27.58
N THR A 336 -0.12 13.72 -27.75
CA THR A 336 -0.09 12.50 -26.93
C THR A 336 1.19 12.46 -26.11
N LEU A 337 1.36 11.42 -25.29
CA LEU A 337 2.58 11.25 -24.48
C LEU A 337 3.84 11.02 -25.35
N GLU A 338 3.69 10.41 -26.53
CA GLU A 338 4.79 10.01 -27.39
C GLU A 338 4.98 10.92 -28.62
N GLY A 339 3.96 11.68 -29.02
CA GLY A 339 4.04 12.56 -30.19
C GLY A 339 2.72 13.30 -30.46
N GLU A 340 2.45 13.61 -31.72
CA GLU A 340 1.18 14.20 -32.15
C GLU A 340 0.40 13.22 -33.03
N VAL A 341 -0.90 13.11 -32.80
CA VAL A 341 -1.78 12.24 -33.56
C VAL A 341 -2.94 13.06 -34.12
N LYS A 342 -3.22 12.89 -35.40
CA LYS A 342 -4.37 13.51 -36.05
C LYS A 342 -5.64 12.76 -35.67
N VAL A 343 -6.58 13.45 -35.05
CA VAL A 343 -7.88 12.91 -34.67
C VAL A 343 -8.94 13.54 -35.56
N LYS A 344 -9.78 12.69 -36.17
CA LYS A 344 -10.93 13.11 -36.96
C LYS A 344 -12.06 13.55 -36.02
N VAL A 345 -12.50 14.79 -36.17
CA VAL A 345 -13.64 15.37 -35.47
C VAL A 345 -14.89 15.17 -36.33
N ALA A 346 -15.92 14.57 -35.73
CA ALA A 346 -17.19 14.36 -36.41
C ALA A 346 -17.95 15.68 -36.59
N THR A 347 -18.81 15.74 -37.60
CA THR A 347 -19.75 16.86 -37.79
C THR A 347 -20.71 16.92 -36.60
N GLY A 348 -20.92 18.11 -36.04
CA GLY A 348 -21.81 18.30 -34.89
C GLY A 348 -21.21 17.87 -33.55
N THR A 349 -19.88 17.89 -33.41
CA THR A 349 -19.22 17.58 -32.13
C THR A 349 -19.50 18.69 -31.12
N GLY A 350 -20.07 18.33 -29.98
CA GLY A 350 -20.41 19.22 -28.87
C GLY A 350 -19.27 19.40 -27.88
N THR A 351 -19.48 20.31 -26.92
CA THR A 351 -18.59 20.41 -25.74
C THR A 351 -18.92 19.27 -24.78
N GLY A 352 -17.89 18.52 -24.36
CA GLY A 352 -18.03 17.36 -23.48
C GLY A 352 -18.04 16.02 -24.20
N ASP A 353 -18.09 16.02 -25.55
CA ASP A 353 -17.93 14.81 -26.34
C ASP A 353 -16.53 14.24 -26.15
N LYS A 354 -16.45 12.91 -26.03
CA LYS A 354 -15.21 12.19 -25.72
C LYS A 354 -14.88 11.19 -26.80
N ILE A 355 -13.65 11.26 -27.30
CA ILE A 355 -13.06 10.21 -28.14
C ILE A 355 -11.96 9.52 -27.33
N THR A 356 -11.96 8.19 -27.37
CA THR A 356 -10.95 7.37 -26.72
C THR A 356 -9.96 6.88 -27.76
N LEU A 357 -8.68 7.20 -27.57
CA LEU A 357 -7.57 6.67 -28.33
C LEU A 357 -6.95 5.51 -27.53
N PRO A 358 -7.15 4.26 -27.97
CA PRO A 358 -6.71 3.10 -27.20
C PRO A 358 -5.18 3.01 -27.14
N GLY A 359 -4.64 2.66 -25.97
CA GLY A 359 -3.21 2.38 -25.78
C GLY A 359 -2.27 3.59 -25.74
N MET A 360 -2.79 4.82 -25.81
CA MET A 360 -2.02 6.07 -25.77
C MET A 360 -2.00 6.77 -24.38
N GLY A 361 -2.40 6.05 -23.33
CA GLY A 361 -2.36 6.50 -21.94
C GLY A 361 -1.10 6.05 -21.18
N MET A 362 -1.15 6.05 -19.85
CA MET A 362 0.01 5.72 -19.02
C MET A 362 0.26 4.20 -18.95
N LYS A 363 1.53 3.81 -18.86
CA LYS A 363 1.91 2.40 -18.70
C LYS A 363 1.43 1.86 -17.35
N LYS A 364 0.76 0.69 -17.35
CA LYS A 364 0.29 0.05 -16.11
C LYS A 364 1.42 -0.76 -15.47
N LEU A 365 2.03 -0.22 -14.41
CA LEU A 365 3.12 -0.86 -13.67
C LEU A 365 2.76 -2.23 -13.08
N SER A 366 1.49 -2.43 -12.71
CA SER A 366 0.98 -3.70 -12.16
C SER A 366 0.74 -4.77 -13.25
N SER A 367 0.65 -4.38 -14.52
CA SER A 367 0.31 -5.31 -15.59
C SER A 367 1.55 -6.06 -16.10
N ARG A 368 1.56 -7.39 -15.90
CA ARG A 368 2.64 -8.29 -16.35
C ARG A 368 2.88 -8.28 -17.87
N ARG A 369 1.91 -7.76 -18.64
CA ARG A 369 1.93 -7.69 -20.12
C ARG A 369 2.22 -6.30 -20.68
N GLY A 370 2.52 -5.30 -19.84
CA GLY A 370 2.88 -3.97 -20.30
C GLY A 370 1.76 -3.27 -21.07
N ASN A 371 0.52 -3.38 -20.60
CA ASN A 371 -0.60 -2.67 -21.23
C ASN A 371 -0.56 -1.19 -20.85
N ASN A 372 -0.71 -0.34 -21.86
CA ASN A 372 -0.94 1.09 -21.66
C ASN A 372 -2.42 1.33 -21.34
N GLY A 373 -2.71 2.42 -20.62
CA GLY A 373 -4.06 2.96 -20.53
C GLY A 373 -4.47 3.67 -21.82
N ASP A 374 -5.62 4.31 -21.79
CA ASP A 374 -6.17 5.01 -22.96
C ASP A 374 -6.07 6.52 -22.82
N LEU A 375 -5.98 7.23 -23.94
CA LEU A 375 -6.06 8.69 -23.97
C LEU A 375 -7.49 9.10 -24.32
N ARG A 376 -8.18 9.72 -23.37
CA ARG A 376 -9.52 10.26 -23.53
C ARG A 376 -9.42 11.74 -23.86
N VAL A 377 -9.77 12.06 -25.10
CA VAL A 377 -9.82 13.43 -25.61
C VAL A 377 -11.23 13.96 -25.41
N GLU A 378 -11.38 14.97 -24.55
CA GLU A 378 -12.63 15.69 -24.36
C GLU A 378 -12.60 16.97 -25.20
N PHE A 379 -13.59 17.14 -26.06
CA PHE A 379 -13.69 18.34 -26.90
C PHE A 379 -14.32 19.48 -26.13
N LYS A 380 -13.69 20.66 -26.23
CA LYS A 380 -14.23 21.92 -25.73
C LYS A 380 -14.34 22.90 -26.88
N VAL A 381 -15.57 23.26 -27.24
CA VAL A 381 -15.80 24.22 -28.31
C VAL A 381 -15.46 25.62 -27.80
N GLN A 382 -14.51 26.28 -28.45
CA GLN A 382 -14.15 27.66 -28.15
C GLN A 382 -15.13 28.60 -28.83
N MET A 383 -16.01 29.19 -28.02
CA MET A 383 -16.92 30.25 -28.48
C MET A 383 -16.15 31.58 -28.58
N PRO A 384 -16.11 32.23 -29.76
CA PRO A 384 -15.47 33.53 -29.91
C PRO A 384 -16.23 34.58 -29.09
N LYS A 385 -15.51 35.37 -28.29
CA LYS A 385 -16.10 36.46 -27.48
C LYS A 385 -16.49 37.69 -28.31
N TYR A 386 -15.78 37.90 -29.40
CA TYR A 386 -15.97 39.02 -30.32
C TYR A 386 -16.03 38.49 -31.74
N LEU A 387 -16.93 39.06 -32.53
CA LEU A 387 -17.11 38.73 -33.93
C LEU A 387 -16.90 40.01 -34.75
N SER A 388 -16.23 39.89 -35.89
CA SER A 388 -16.20 40.99 -36.87
C SER A 388 -17.60 41.22 -37.47
N VAL A 389 -17.81 42.37 -38.12
CA VAL A 389 -19.11 42.67 -38.77
C VAL A 389 -19.50 41.55 -39.74
N ASN A 390 -18.56 41.11 -40.58
CA ASN A 390 -18.77 40.03 -41.55
C ASN A 390 -19.04 38.66 -40.88
N GLN A 391 -18.34 38.34 -39.79
CA GLN A 391 -18.58 37.10 -39.05
C GLN A 391 -19.96 37.12 -38.37
N ARG A 392 -20.36 38.26 -37.81
CA ARG A 392 -21.69 38.43 -37.21
C ARG A 392 -22.78 38.27 -38.26
N THR A 393 -22.66 38.90 -39.44
CA THR A 393 -23.66 38.74 -40.51
C THR A 393 -23.85 37.28 -40.92
N ILE A 394 -22.75 36.52 -41.03
CA ILE A 394 -22.81 35.10 -41.39
C ILE A 394 -23.52 34.28 -40.30
N VAL A 395 -23.24 34.55 -39.03
CA VAL A 395 -23.88 33.84 -37.91
C VAL A 395 -25.35 34.22 -37.77
N GLU A 396 -25.73 35.47 -38.03
CA GLU A 396 -27.13 35.90 -38.05
C GLU A 396 -27.90 35.23 -39.19
N MET A 397 -27.31 35.14 -40.40
CA MET A 397 -27.89 34.38 -41.51
C MET A 397 -28.03 32.89 -41.19
N LEU A 398 -27.00 32.26 -40.62
CA LEU A 398 -27.05 30.86 -40.18
C LEU A 398 -28.20 30.63 -39.20
N ALA A 399 -28.36 31.54 -38.25
CA ALA A 399 -29.42 31.43 -37.25
C ALA A 399 -30.82 31.66 -37.84
N ASP A 400 -30.98 32.42 -38.92
CA ASP A 400 -32.24 32.54 -39.65
C ASP A 400 -32.56 31.25 -40.42
N GLU A 401 -31.56 30.64 -41.06
CA GLU A 401 -31.70 29.34 -41.74
C GLU A 401 -32.04 28.20 -40.77
N MET A 402 -31.43 28.19 -39.57
CA MET A 402 -31.75 27.23 -38.52
C MET A 402 -33.06 27.55 -37.77
N GLY A 403 -33.71 28.68 -38.05
CA GLY A 403 -34.95 29.08 -37.38
C GLY A 403 -34.79 29.41 -35.89
N ASP A 404 -33.60 29.86 -35.46
CA ASP A 404 -33.31 30.15 -34.06
C ASP A 404 -33.95 31.47 -33.62
N LYS A 405 -34.95 31.37 -32.73
CA LYS A 405 -35.70 32.50 -32.17
C LYS A 405 -35.03 33.15 -30.96
N SER A 406 -33.98 32.53 -30.43
CA SER A 406 -33.31 32.98 -29.20
C SER A 406 -32.16 33.96 -29.47
N ALA A 407 -31.60 33.95 -30.68
CA ALA A 407 -30.49 34.80 -31.05
C ALA A 407 -30.94 36.25 -31.31
N LYS A 408 -30.28 37.21 -30.64
CA LYS A 408 -30.50 38.64 -30.90
C LYS A 408 -29.92 39.04 -32.25
N ARG A 409 -30.76 39.55 -33.15
CA ARG A 409 -30.36 40.16 -34.42
C ARG A 409 -30.06 41.64 -34.20
N VAL A 410 -28.89 42.09 -34.64
CA VAL A 410 -28.54 43.52 -34.64
C VAL A 410 -28.60 44.08 -36.06
N MET A 411 -28.32 43.26 -37.06
CA MET A 411 -28.52 43.64 -38.46
C MET A 411 -29.96 43.31 -38.88
N ASN A 412 -30.73 44.33 -39.26
CA ASN A 412 -32.07 44.15 -39.82
C ASN A 412 -31.98 43.65 -41.27
N LEU A 413 -31.64 42.37 -41.48
CA LEU A 413 -31.63 41.74 -42.80
C LEU A 413 -33.03 41.75 -43.46
N ASN A 414 -34.09 41.89 -42.67
CA ASN A 414 -35.46 42.06 -43.17
C ASN A 414 -35.67 43.38 -43.93
N GLN A 415 -34.82 44.41 -43.76
CA GLN A 415 -34.88 45.62 -44.60
C GLN A 415 -34.41 45.36 -46.03
N PHE A 416 -33.50 44.40 -46.25
CA PHE A 416 -33.07 44.01 -47.61
C PHE A 416 -34.06 43.07 -48.32
N LYS A 417 -35.01 42.47 -47.60
CA LYS A 417 -36.12 41.70 -48.18
C LYS A 417 -37.30 42.58 -48.64
N GLN A 418 -37.31 43.86 -48.29
CA GLN A 418 -38.42 44.79 -48.54
C GLN A 418 -37.96 46.01 -49.35
N GLU A 419 -37.46 45.80 -50.56
CA GLU A 419 -37.66 46.80 -51.62
C GLU A 419 -38.86 46.36 -52.47
N PRO A 420 -40.00 47.09 -52.42
CA PRO A 420 -41.13 46.82 -53.30
C PRO A 420 -40.83 47.27 -54.74
N PRO A 421 -41.46 46.65 -55.76
CA PRO A 421 -41.27 47.07 -57.14
C PRO A 421 -41.95 48.42 -57.35
N SER A 422 -41.18 49.50 -57.51
CA SER A 422 -41.75 50.77 -57.95
C SER A 422 -42.16 50.65 -59.42
N SER A 423 -43.46 50.82 -59.65
CA SER A 423 -44.19 50.69 -60.91
C SER A 423 -43.89 51.79 -61.97
N SER A 424 -43.30 51.38 -63.10
CA SER A 424 -43.72 51.53 -64.54
C SER A 424 -44.00 52.92 -65.19
N PRO A 425 -44.03 53.07 -66.55
CA PRO A 425 -43.71 52.10 -67.63
C PRO A 425 -42.81 52.64 -68.78
N LYS A 426 -42.15 51.75 -69.54
CA LYS A 426 -42.07 51.81 -71.03
C LYS A 426 -41.59 50.49 -71.64
N GLN A 427 -42.39 50.03 -72.61
CA GLN A 427 -42.27 48.95 -73.60
C GLN A 427 -40.91 48.26 -73.83
N GLY A 428 -40.92 46.94 -73.93
CA GLY A 428 -39.86 46.14 -74.55
C GLY A 428 -39.99 44.64 -74.30
N GLN A 429 -40.15 43.85 -75.35
CA GLN A 429 -40.47 42.42 -75.40
C GLN A 429 -39.39 41.47 -74.83
N ASN A 430 -39.85 40.26 -74.49
CA ASN A 430 -39.17 38.95 -74.43
C ASN A 430 -38.20 38.65 -73.26
N ALA A 431 -38.61 37.74 -72.37
CA ALA A 431 -37.95 36.45 -72.08
C ALA A 431 -38.36 35.96 -70.68
N ASP A 432 -39.34 35.05 -70.64
CA ASP A 432 -39.61 34.20 -69.47
C ASP A 432 -38.59 33.06 -69.44
N GLU A 433 -37.51 33.21 -68.67
CA GLU A 433 -36.70 32.12 -68.12
C GLU A 433 -35.85 32.72 -66.98
N HIS A 434 -35.47 31.92 -65.97
CA HIS A 434 -34.80 32.33 -64.71
C HIS A 434 -35.70 32.85 -63.56
N LYS A 435 -36.79 32.13 -63.24
CA LYS A 435 -37.54 32.36 -61.99
C LYS A 435 -37.06 31.55 -60.77
N ASN A 436 -35.97 30.78 -60.85
CA ASN A 436 -35.52 29.94 -59.72
C ASN A 436 -33.99 29.71 -59.69
N GLU A 437 -33.18 30.74 -59.96
CA GLU A 437 -31.75 30.68 -59.62
C GLU A 437 -31.50 31.47 -58.34
N GLY A 438 -31.34 30.70 -57.25
CA GLY A 438 -31.28 31.21 -55.90
C GLY A 438 -30.17 32.24 -55.70
N PHE A 439 -30.53 33.30 -54.97
CA PHE A 439 -29.70 34.35 -54.38
C PHE A 439 -28.27 33.92 -53.97
N LEU A 440 -28.09 32.68 -53.50
CA LEU A 440 -26.80 32.07 -53.17
C LEU A 440 -25.81 32.04 -54.34
N LYS A 441 -26.27 31.83 -55.58
CA LYS A 441 -25.43 31.81 -56.78
C LYS A 441 -24.95 33.23 -57.13
N ASN A 442 -25.82 34.23 -57.04
CA ASN A 442 -25.46 35.63 -57.31
C ASN A 442 -24.49 36.20 -56.27
N MET A 443 -24.63 35.81 -55.00
CA MET A 443 -23.67 36.23 -53.97
C MET A 443 -22.34 35.49 -54.09
N TRP A 444 -22.35 34.22 -54.51
CA TRP A 444 -21.13 33.45 -54.76
C TRP A 444 -20.36 33.95 -55.99
N HIS A 445 -21.06 34.25 -57.10
CA HIS A 445 -20.44 34.84 -58.30
C HIS A 445 -19.88 36.26 -58.08
N SER A 446 -20.55 37.07 -57.25
CA SER A 446 -20.05 38.38 -56.83
C SER A 446 -18.79 38.29 -55.96
N MET A 447 -18.68 37.22 -55.15
CA MET A 447 -17.56 37.03 -54.22
C MET A 447 -16.35 36.29 -54.87
N THR A 448 -16.57 35.46 -55.90
CA THR A 448 -15.49 34.71 -56.58
C THR A 448 -14.97 35.39 -57.85
N GLY A 449 -15.61 36.47 -58.32
CA GLY A 449 -15.14 37.25 -59.47
C GLY A 449 -15.14 36.48 -60.79
N GLN A 450 -15.91 35.40 -60.90
CA GLN A 450 -16.12 34.70 -62.17
C GLN A 450 -17.40 35.23 -62.83
N HIS A 451 -17.18 36.16 -63.75
CA HIS A 451 -18.15 36.57 -64.76
C HIS A 451 -18.28 35.52 -65.87
#